data_AF-A0A7J6SDF3-F1
#
_entry.id   AF-A0A7J6SDF3-F1
#
_cell.length_a   1.000
_cell.length_b   1.000
_cell.length_c   1.000
_cell.angle_alpha   90.00
_cell.angle_beta   90.00
_cell.angle_gamma   90.00
#
_symmetry.space_group_name_H-M   'P 1'
#
loop_
_entity.id
_entity.type
_entity.pdbx_description
1 polymer ?
#
loop_
_entity_poly.entity_id
_entity_poly.type
_entity_poly.pdbx_seq_one_letter_code
_entity_poly.pdbx_strand_id
1 'polypeptide(L)'
;MSRAILQVFEEYQQSRVTFVQTVAELANRPQNIDTLQNAGVMALLRPLLLDNVASIQQSAALALGRLANHSDELAESVVTHEILPQLVHGLGQQNRFFKKAAAFVLRAVAKHSPQLAQAVVDSGALESLVECLEDFDPSVKEASAWALGYIARHTKELALAVVDAGAVPLL
;
A
#
# COMPACT_ATOMS: atom_id res chain seq x y z
N MET A 1 -3.83 -40.67 3.46
CA MET A 1 -3.72 -39.67 4.55
C MET A 1 -3.00 -38.40 4.11
N SER A 2 -1.86 -38.46 3.40
CA SER A 2 -1.15 -37.26 2.91
C SER A 2 -2.01 -36.34 2.03
N ARG A 3 -2.83 -36.89 1.14
CA ARG A 3 -3.73 -36.10 0.26
C ARG A 3 -4.75 -35.25 1.02
N ALA A 4 -5.34 -35.79 2.09
CA ALA A 4 -6.32 -35.05 2.90
C ALA A 4 -5.67 -33.88 3.66
N ILE A 5 -4.44 -34.08 4.15
CA ILE A 5 -3.66 -33.02 4.79
C ILE A 5 -3.33 -31.92 3.79
N LEU A 6 -2.78 -32.26 2.62
CA LEU A 6 -2.44 -31.29 1.57
C LEU A 6 -3.66 -30.48 1.13
N GLN A 7 -4.82 -31.13 0.99
CA GLN A 7 -6.07 -30.47 0.63
C GLN A 7 -6.46 -29.37 1.63
N VAL A 8 -6.29 -29.58 2.94
CA VAL A 8 -6.59 -28.56 3.97
C VAL A 8 -5.72 -27.31 3.79
N PHE A 9 -4.43 -27.49 3.49
CA PHE A 9 -3.53 -26.36 3.24
C PHE A 9 -3.85 -25.63 1.93
N GLU A 10 -4.20 -26.37 0.87
CA GLU A 10 -4.63 -25.81 -0.41
C GLU A 10 -5.92 -24.98 -0.27
N GLU A 11 -6.93 -25.50 0.44
CA GLU A 11 -8.19 -24.81 0.70
C GLU A 11 -7.98 -23.52 1.52
N TYR A 12 -7.11 -23.57 2.53
CA TYR A 12 -6.76 -22.38 3.31
C TYR A 12 -6.04 -21.32 2.47
N GLN A 13 -5.08 -21.72 1.65
CA GLN A 13 -4.39 -20.81 0.75
C GLN A 13 -5.35 -20.19 -0.27
N GLN A 14 -6.22 -20.99 -0.88
CA GLN A 14 -7.22 -20.51 -1.82
C GLN A 14 -8.18 -19.53 -1.16
N SER A 15 -8.64 -19.84 0.05
CA SER A 15 -9.53 -18.96 0.82
C SER A 15 -8.89 -17.60 1.09
N ARG A 16 -7.59 -17.56 1.45
CA ARG A 16 -6.87 -16.30 1.64
C ARG A 16 -6.78 -15.49 0.33
N VAL A 17 -6.45 -16.14 -0.79
CA VAL A 17 -6.37 -15.49 -2.11
C VAL A 17 -7.73 -14.90 -2.49
N THR A 18 -8.79 -15.70 -2.41
CA THR A 18 -10.15 -15.25 -2.71
C THR A 18 -10.55 -14.08 -1.82
N PHE A 19 -10.28 -14.18 -0.51
CA PHE A 19 -10.59 -13.11 0.44
C PHE A 19 -9.96 -11.78 0.03
N VAL A 20 -8.63 -11.72 -0.17
CA VAL A 20 -7.96 -10.45 -0.50
C VAL A 20 -8.40 -9.88 -1.86
N GLN A 21 -8.66 -10.74 -2.84
CA GLN A 21 -9.13 -10.31 -4.16
C GLN A 21 -10.54 -9.72 -4.08
N THR A 22 -11.45 -10.41 -3.40
CA THR A 22 -12.82 -9.95 -3.22
C THR A 22 -12.86 -8.66 -2.39
N VAL A 23 -12.10 -8.58 -1.29
CA VAL A 23 -12.02 -7.34 -0.50
C VAL A 23 -11.46 -6.19 -1.33
N ALA A 24 -10.40 -6.42 -2.12
CA ALA A 24 -9.85 -5.39 -3.00
C ALA A 24 -10.91 -4.91 -4.00
N GLU A 25 -11.65 -5.81 -4.64
CA GLU A 25 -12.71 -5.47 -5.59
C GLU A 25 -13.86 -4.69 -4.93
N LEU A 26 -14.32 -5.14 -3.76
CA LEU A 26 -15.37 -4.46 -3.00
C LEU A 26 -14.92 -3.06 -2.56
N ALA A 27 -13.67 -2.89 -2.14
CA ALA A 27 -13.09 -1.60 -1.76
C ALA A 27 -12.94 -0.62 -2.93
N ASN A 28 -13.11 -1.08 -4.18
CA ASN A 28 -13.11 -0.19 -5.34
C ASN A 28 -14.37 0.68 -5.43
N ARG A 29 -15.42 0.34 -4.66
CA ARG A 29 -16.67 1.11 -4.60
C ARG A 29 -16.76 1.86 -3.26
N PRO A 30 -16.82 3.21 -3.26
CA PRO A 30 -16.89 4.01 -2.03
C PRO A 30 -18.01 3.61 -1.08
N GLN A 31 -19.17 3.22 -1.61
CA GLN A 31 -20.33 2.78 -0.83
C GLN A 31 -20.10 1.53 0.06
N ASN A 32 -19.04 0.75 -0.24
CA ASN A 32 -18.73 -0.46 0.51
C ASN A 32 -17.74 -0.20 1.66
N ILE A 33 -17.09 0.97 1.69
CA ILE A 33 -15.96 1.25 2.57
C ILE A 33 -16.37 1.18 4.03
N ASP A 34 -17.47 1.85 4.41
CA ASP A 34 -17.98 1.83 5.78
C ASP A 34 -18.36 0.41 6.23
N THR A 35 -18.95 -0.37 5.32
CA THR A 35 -19.32 -1.77 5.61
C THR A 35 -18.07 -2.62 5.84
N LEU A 36 -17.04 -2.46 5.00
CA LEU A 36 -15.77 -3.18 5.14
C LEU A 36 -15.03 -2.77 6.43
N GLN A 37 -15.03 -1.48 6.75
CA GLN A 37 -14.45 -0.96 7.99
C GLN A 37 -15.15 -1.53 9.22
N ASN A 38 -16.49 -1.48 9.26
CA ASN A 38 -17.30 -2.04 10.35
C ASN A 38 -17.12 -3.56 10.49
N ALA A 39 -16.79 -4.26 9.41
CA ALA A 39 -16.45 -5.69 9.44
C ALA A 39 -15.02 -5.98 9.96
N GLY A 40 -14.23 -4.97 10.31
CA GLY A 40 -12.88 -5.13 10.85
C GLY A 40 -11.83 -5.50 9.80
N VAL A 41 -12.03 -5.10 8.53
CA VAL A 41 -11.18 -5.50 7.39
C VAL A 41 -9.69 -5.20 7.60
N MET A 42 -9.35 -4.11 8.30
CA MET A 42 -7.97 -3.69 8.55
C MET A 42 -7.17 -4.74 9.33
N ALA A 43 -7.77 -5.32 10.38
CA ALA A 43 -7.14 -6.34 11.20
C ALA A 43 -6.88 -7.64 10.42
N LEU A 44 -7.71 -7.92 9.41
CA LEU A 44 -7.58 -9.10 8.56
C LEU A 44 -6.56 -8.89 7.42
N LEU A 45 -6.46 -7.68 6.87
CA LEU A 45 -5.52 -7.37 5.80
C LEU A 45 -4.07 -7.22 6.29
N ARG A 46 -3.85 -6.71 7.51
CA ARG A 46 -2.51 -6.52 8.09
C ARG A 46 -1.63 -7.79 8.03
N PRO A 47 -2.05 -8.96 8.54
CA PRO A 47 -1.22 -10.17 8.47
C PRO A 47 -1.01 -10.65 7.03
N LEU A 48 -1.93 -10.37 6.11
CA LEU A 48 -1.85 -10.80 4.72
C LEU A 48 -0.85 -9.97 3.89
N LEU A 49 -0.39 -8.82 4.40
CA LEU A 49 0.77 -8.12 3.83
C LEU A 49 2.08 -8.89 4.01
N LEU A 50 2.17 -9.69 5.07
CA LEU A 50 3.34 -10.51 5.41
C LEU A 50 3.18 -11.97 4.94
N ASP A 51 2.20 -12.22 4.07
CA ASP A 51 1.93 -13.55 3.54
C ASP A 51 3.09 -14.08 2.71
N ASN A 52 3.28 -15.41 2.70
CA ASN A 52 4.33 -16.04 1.90
C ASN A 52 4.02 -16.03 0.40
N VAL A 53 2.77 -15.78 0.02
CA VAL A 53 2.34 -15.71 -1.38
C VAL A 53 2.34 -14.25 -1.87
N ALA A 54 3.20 -13.94 -2.83
CA ALA A 54 3.33 -12.58 -3.38
C ALA A 54 2.02 -11.99 -3.94
N SER A 55 1.16 -12.82 -4.54
CA SER A 55 -0.15 -12.35 -5.04
C SER A 55 -1.09 -11.95 -3.91
N ILE A 56 -1.02 -12.63 -2.75
CA ILE A 56 -1.80 -12.26 -1.57
C ILE A 56 -1.29 -10.91 -1.02
N GLN A 57 0.02 -10.75 -0.87
CA GLN A 57 0.63 -9.51 -0.41
C GLN A 57 0.23 -8.32 -1.29
N GLN A 58 0.32 -8.50 -2.62
CA GLN A 58 -0.08 -7.48 -3.59
C GLN A 58 -1.57 -7.13 -3.47
N SER A 59 -2.45 -8.11 -3.43
CA SER A 59 -3.90 -7.88 -3.34
C SER A 59 -4.28 -7.25 -2.00
N ALA A 60 -3.62 -7.63 -0.91
CA ALA A 60 -3.81 -7.02 0.41
C ALA A 60 -3.39 -5.54 0.40
N ALA A 61 -2.21 -5.22 -0.15
CA ALA A 61 -1.77 -3.84 -0.32
C ALA A 61 -2.73 -3.03 -1.20
N LEU A 62 -3.21 -3.62 -2.30
CA LEU A 62 -4.19 -2.95 -3.18
C LEU A 62 -5.52 -2.67 -2.45
N ALA A 63 -6.01 -3.63 -1.67
CA ALA A 63 -7.21 -3.45 -0.85
C ALA A 63 -7.03 -2.30 0.15
N LEU A 64 -5.92 -2.28 0.89
CA LEU A 64 -5.58 -1.21 1.83
C LEU A 64 -5.49 0.14 1.13
N GLY A 65 -4.87 0.21 -0.04
CA GLY A 65 -4.74 1.46 -0.79
C GLY A 65 -6.10 1.98 -1.26
N ARG A 66 -7.02 1.08 -1.63
CA ARG A 66 -8.39 1.46 -2.01
C ARG A 66 -9.19 1.97 -0.80
N LEU A 67 -9.12 1.25 0.32
CA LEU A 67 -9.73 1.64 1.59
C LEU A 67 -9.23 3.02 2.04
N ALA A 68 -7.91 3.17 2.16
CA ALA A 68 -7.27 4.42 2.52
C ALA A 68 -7.57 5.52 1.50
N ASN A 69 -7.72 5.26 0.21
CA ASN A 69 -7.99 6.33 -0.77
C ASN A 69 -9.39 6.97 -0.62
N HIS A 70 -10.33 6.24 -0.01
CA HIS A 70 -11.73 6.64 0.13
C HIS A 70 -12.11 7.10 1.55
N SER A 71 -11.32 6.78 2.57
CA SER A 71 -11.56 7.18 3.95
C SER A 71 -10.28 7.69 4.60
N ASP A 72 -10.37 8.86 5.24
CA ASP A 72 -9.32 9.46 6.05
C ASP A 72 -9.07 8.66 7.34
N GLU A 73 -10.12 8.21 8.02
CA GLU A 73 -10.04 7.35 9.20
C GLU A 73 -9.31 6.02 8.90
N LEU A 74 -9.56 5.43 7.72
CA LEU A 74 -8.83 4.24 7.29
C LEU A 74 -7.38 4.54 6.93
N ALA A 75 -7.08 5.73 6.39
CA ALA A 75 -5.70 6.15 6.17
C ALA A 75 -4.96 6.39 7.50
N GLU A 76 -5.60 6.99 8.50
CA GLU A 76 -5.08 7.10 9.87
C GLU A 76 -4.85 5.71 10.50
N SER A 77 -5.76 4.77 10.25
CA SER A 77 -5.61 3.38 10.69
C SER A 77 -4.39 2.70 10.06
N VAL A 78 -4.08 2.98 8.78
CA VAL A 78 -2.85 2.48 8.13
C VAL A 78 -1.59 2.99 8.86
N VAL A 79 -1.58 4.26 9.26
CA VAL A 79 -0.46 4.85 10.01
C VAL A 79 -0.37 4.23 11.41
N THR A 80 -1.48 4.21 12.14
CA THR A 80 -1.55 3.75 13.54
C THR A 80 -1.18 2.28 13.71
N HIS A 81 -1.44 1.45 12.70
CA HIS A 81 -1.09 0.03 12.72
C HIS A 81 0.32 -0.30 12.19
N GLU A 82 1.18 0.72 12.00
CA GLU A 82 2.57 0.55 11.53
C GLU A 82 2.65 -0.21 10.19
N ILE A 83 1.69 0.02 9.31
CA ILE A 83 1.66 -0.61 7.98
C ILE A 83 2.64 0.09 7.04
N LEU A 84 2.86 1.40 7.18
CA LEU A 84 3.74 2.17 6.28
C LEU A 84 5.18 1.63 6.24
N PRO A 85 5.89 1.38 7.36
CA PRO A 85 7.26 0.87 7.32
C PRO A 85 7.36 -0.49 6.62
N GLN A 86 6.34 -1.35 6.75
CA GLN A 86 6.30 -2.65 6.06
C GLN A 86 6.19 -2.48 4.54
N LEU A 87 5.37 -1.54 4.09
CA LEU A 87 5.22 -1.23 2.67
C LEU A 87 6.49 -0.60 2.09
N VAL A 88 7.13 0.30 2.83
CA VAL A 88 8.41 0.92 2.44
C VAL A 88 9.50 -0.13 2.31
N HIS A 89 9.63 -1.04 3.27
CA HIS A 89 10.59 -2.15 3.17
C HIS A 89 10.34 -3.01 1.91
N GLY A 90 9.07 -3.26 1.58
CA GLY A 90 8.70 -4.02 0.39
C GLY A 90 8.99 -3.29 -0.93
N LEU A 91 9.04 -1.95 -0.97
CA LEU A 91 9.38 -1.21 -2.20
C LEU A 91 10.79 -1.53 -2.72
N GLY A 92 11.76 -1.75 -1.82
CA GLY A 92 13.14 -2.07 -2.19
C GLY A 92 13.36 -3.54 -2.57
N GLN A 93 12.59 -4.48 -2.01
CA GLN A 93 12.89 -5.92 -2.11
C GLN A 93 11.92 -6.74 -2.97
N GLN A 94 10.72 -6.23 -3.23
CA GLN A 94 9.66 -7.01 -3.86
C GLN A 94 9.56 -6.80 -5.37
N ASN A 95 8.74 -7.63 -6.02
CA ASN A 95 8.45 -7.53 -7.44
C ASN A 95 7.67 -6.24 -7.79
N ARG A 96 7.70 -5.87 -9.08
CA ARG A 96 7.02 -4.68 -9.63
C ARG A 96 5.54 -4.53 -9.24
N PHE A 97 4.82 -5.64 -9.08
CA PHE A 97 3.39 -5.58 -8.79
C PHE A 97 3.14 -5.17 -7.35
N PHE A 98 3.94 -5.69 -6.42
CA PHE A 98 3.92 -5.25 -5.03
C PHE A 98 4.37 -3.80 -4.92
N LYS A 99 5.46 -3.41 -5.60
CA LYS A 99 5.95 -2.02 -5.58
C LYS A 99 4.86 -1.02 -5.98
N LYS A 100 4.15 -1.31 -7.08
CA LYS A 100 3.01 -0.51 -7.54
C LYS A 100 1.89 -0.43 -6.49
N ALA A 101 1.54 -1.54 -5.85
CA ALA A 101 0.51 -1.58 -4.83
C ALA A 101 0.93 -0.80 -3.57
N ALA A 102 2.16 -0.96 -3.11
CA ALA A 102 2.73 -0.23 -1.99
C ALA A 102 2.77 1.29 -2.26
N ALA A 103 3.30 1.72 -3.41
CA ALA A 103 3.30 3.12 -3.81
C ALA A 103 1.87 3.70 -3.89
N PHE A 104 0.89 2.90 -4.33
CA PHE A 104 -0.51 3.31 -4.32
C PHE A 104 -1.07 3.52 -2.90
N VAL A 105 -0.72 2.68 -1.92
CA VAL A 105 -1.11 2.90 -0.52
C VAL A 105 -0.48 4.17 0.02
N LEU A 106 0.83 4.37 -0.19
CA LEU A 106 1.54 5.57 0.28
C LEU A 106 0.90 6.84 -0.30
N ARG A 107 0.58 6.82 -1.60
CA ARG A 107 -0.18 7.88 -2.25
C ARG A 107 -1.54 8.11 -1.62
N ALA A 108 -2.28 7.04 -1.36
CA ALA A 108 -3.63 7.11 -0.80
C ALA A 108 -3.64 7.73 0.60
N VAL A 109 -2.66 7.38 1.44
CA VAL A 109 -2.48 7.95 2.77
C VAL A 109 -2.04 9.41 2.67
N ALA A 110 -0.99 9.69 1.89
CA ALA A 110 -0.47 11.04 1.71
C ALA A 110 -1.49 12.00 1.09
N LYS A 111 -2.53 11.52 0.39
CA LYS A 111 -3.54 12.38 -0.25
C LYS A 111 -4.33 13.24 0.74
N HIS A 112 -4.62 12.74 1.94
CA HIS A 112 -5.67 13.29 2.80
C HIS A 112 -5.28 14.53 3.58
N SER A 113 -4.14 14.50 4.27
CA SER A 113 -3.72 15.60 5.14
C SER A 113 -2.20 15.76 5.20
N PRO A 114 -1.71 16.95 5.57
CA PRO A 114 -0.29 17.17 5.81
C PRO A 114 0.30 16.23 6.87
N GLN A 115 -0.46 15.90 7.92
CA GLN A 115 -0.03 15.00 8.98
C GLN A 115 0.17 13.57 8.48
N LEU A 116 -0.74 13.09 7.64
CA LEU A 116 -0.62 11.76 7.01
C LEU A 116 0.50 11.73 5.97
N ALA A 117 0.68 12.81 5.20
CA ALA A 117 1.82 12.94 4.31
C ALA A 117 3.16 12.95 5.07
N GLN A 118 3.22 13.64 6.21
CA GLN A 118 4.39 13.64 7.09
C GLN A 118 4.66 12.23 7.64
N ALA A 119 3.62 11.49 8.07
CA ALA A 119 3.79 10.11 8.52
C ALA A 119 4.36 9.18 7.42
N VAL A 120 4.00 9.42 6.15
CA VAL A 120 4.60 8.72 5.01
C VAL A 120 6.08 9.07 4.88
N VAL A 121 6.46 10.35 5.00
CA VAL A 121 7.86 10.78 4.98
C VAL A 121 8.65 10.16 6.14
N ASP A 122 8.10 10.22 7.35
CA ASP A 122 8.72 9.70 8.59
C ASP A 122 8.91 8.17 8.54
N SER A 123 8.14 7.46 7.72
CA SER A 123 8.32 6.02 7.49
C SER A 123 9.52 5.67 6.60
N GLY A 124 10.27 6.66 6.11
CA GLY A 124 11.41 6.48 5.20
C GLY A 124 10.99 6.28 3.74
N ALA A 125 9.75 6.61 3.38
CA ALA A 125 9.21 6.32 2.05
C ALA A 125 9.90 7.08 0.92
N LEU A 126 10.46 8.26 1.18
CA LEU A 126 11.00 9.12 0.13
C LEU A 126 12.14 8.46 -0.63
N GLU A 127 13.14 7.92 0.08
CA GLU A 127 14.29 7.25 -0.55
C GLU A 127 13.83 6.07 -1.41
N SER A 128 12.98 5.19 -0.87
CA SER A 128 12.47 4.02 -1.61
C SER A 128 11.58 4.41 -2.80
N LEU A 129 10.82 5.50 -2.71
CA LEU A 129 10.01 6.00 -3.84
C LEU A 129 10.89 6.61 -4.93
N VAL A 130 11.97 7.30 -4.56
CA VAL A 130 12.95 7.84 -5.51
C VAL A 130 13.67 6.71 -6.24
N GLU A 131 14.12 5.67 -5.54
CA GLU A 131 14.66 4.46 -6.18
C GLU A 131 13.67 3.82 -7.16
N CYS A 132 12.36 3.83 -6.82
CA CYS A 132 11.33 3.32 -7.72
C CYS A 132 11.10 4.18 -8.97
N LEU A 133 11.53 5.45 -9.01
CA LEU A 133 11.53 6.27 -10.23
C LEU A 133 12.57 5.80 -11.25
N GLU A 134 13.61 5.10 -10.79
CA GLU A 134 14.65 4.54 -11.64
C GLU A 134 14.30 3.12 -12.14
N ASP A 135 13.22 2.51 -11.63
CA ASP A 135 12.79 1.14 -11.96
C ASP A 135 12.51 0.96 -13.46
N PHE A 136 12.86 -0.17 -14.06
CA PHE A 136 12.63 -0.41 -15.50
C PHE A 136 11.15 -0.42 -15.89
N ASP A 137 10.23 -0.70 -14.95
CA ASP A 137 8.81 -0.75 -15.24
C ASP A 137 8.16 0.65 -15.17
N PRO A 138 7.61 1.18 -16.29
CA PRO A 138 7.01 2.50 -16.31
C PRO A 138 5.82 2.66 -15.35
N SER A 139 5.10 1.58 -15.05
CA SER A 139 3.97 1.63 -14.11
C SER A 139 4.43 1.83 -12.67
N VAL A 140 5.63 1.33 -12.31
CA VAL A 140 6.24 1.55 -10.99
C VAL A 140 6.72 3.00 -10.89
N LYS A 141 7.36 3.52 -11.94
CA LYS A 141 7.74 4.95 -12.00
C LYS A 141 6.54 5.86 -11.83
N GLU A 142 5.48 5.63 -12.61
CA GLU A 142 4.26 6.43 -12.55
C GLU A 142 3.65 6.40 -11.15
N ALA A 143 3.50 5.22 -10.55
CA ALA A 143 2.93 5.09 -9.20
C ALA A 143 3.77 5.84 -8.15
N SER A 144 5.09 5.79 -8.28
CA SER A 144 6.02 6.47 -7.35
C SER A 144 5.99 7.98 -7.53
N ALA A 145 5.96 8.46 -8.77
CA ALA A 145 5.80 9.87 -9.11
C ALA A 145 4.50 10.45 -8.54
N TRP A 146 3.40 9.70 -8.68
CA TRP A 146 2.14 10.10 -8.06
C TRP A 146 2.26 10.20 -6.53
N ALA A 147 2.85 9.20 -5.86
CA ALA A 147 3.00 9.23 -4.41
C ALA A 147 3.81 10.46 -3.95
N LEU A 148 4.95 10.73 -4.59
CA LEU A 148 5.79 11.90 -4.31
C LEU A 148 5.06 13.21 -4.55
N GLY A 149 4.30 13.33 -5.64
CA GLY A 149 3.49 14.53 -5.92
C GLY A 149 2.39 14.78 -4.89
N TYR A 150 1.76 13.72 -4.39
CA TYR A 150 0.75 13.82 -3.31
C TYR A 150 1.36 14.21 -1.96
N ILE A 151 2.63 13.87 -1.70
CA ILE A 151 3.37 14.34 -0.52
C ILE A 151 3.74 15.82 -0.69
N ALA A 152 4.35 16.18 -1.82
CA ALA A 152 4.89 17.52 -2.07
C ALA A 152 3.82 18.63 -2.10
N ARG A 153 2.57 18.31 -2.45
CA ARG A 153 1.52 19.33 -2.62
C ARG A 153 1.00 19.96 -1.32
N HIS A 154 1.28 19.37 -0.17
CA HIS A 154 0.64 19.78 1.10
C HIS A 154 1.30 20.99 1.75
N THR A 155 2.63 20.97 1.93
CA THR A 155 3.38 22.04 2.59
C THR A 155 4.71 22.28 1.89
N LYS A 156 5.32 23.44 2.17
CA LYS A 156 6.64 23.78 1.62
C LYS A 156 7.70 22.83 2.15
N GLU A 157 7.60 22.44 3.42
CA GLU A 157 8.54 21.53 4.09
C GLU A 157 8.49 20.13 3.45
N LEU A 158 7.29 19.62 3.17
CA LEU A 158 7.12 18.34 2.47
C LEU A 158 7.59 18.42 1.02
N ALA A 159 7.34 19.54 0.33
CA ALA A 159 7.86 19.76 -1.01
C ALA A 159 9.39 19.77 -1.03
N LEU A 160 10.02 20.49 -0.08
CA LEU A 160 11.47 20.52 0.07
C LEU A 160 12.03 19.13 0.40
N ALA A 161 11.38 18.36 1.29
CA ALA A 161 11.80 17.00 1.58
C ALA A 161 11.83 16.10 0.32
N VAL A 162 10.83 16.23 -0.56
CA VAL A 162 10.80 15.51 -1.85
C VAL A 162 11.93 15.98 -2.79
N VAL A 163 12.25 17.27 -2.81
CA VAL A 163 13.36 17.83 -3.60
C VAL A 163 14.71 17.33 -3.06
N ASP A 164 14.91 17.41 -1.75
CA ASP A 164 16.13 17.01 -1.05
C ASP A 164 16.39 15.51 -1.16
N ALA A 165 15.33 14.69 -1.27
CA ALA A 165 15.42 13.26 -1.56
C ALA A 165 15.89 12.97 -3.01
N GLY A 166 16.02 13.98 -3.88
CA GLY A 166 16.52 13.80 -5.24
C GLY A 166 15.46 13.35 -6.26
N ALA A 167 14.17 13.55 -5.98
CA ALA A 167 13.11 13.15 -6.90
C ALA A 167 13.07 13.97 -8.20
N VAL A 168 13.41 15.27 -8.14
CA VAL A 168 13.19 16.23 -9.24
C VAL A 168 13.90 15.85 -10.55
N PRO A 169 15.17 15.43 -10.56
CA PRO A 169 15.85 15.06 -11.81
C PRO A 169 15.30 13.80 -12.49
N LEU A 170 14.48 13.01 -11.77
CA LEU A 170 13.95 11.72 -12.22
C LEU A 170 12.48 11.77 -12.68
N LEU A 171 11.81 12.93 -12.48
CA LEU A 171 10.42 13.20 -12.86
C LEU A 171 10.33 13.94 -14.21
#